data_AF-A0A132NNV7-F1
#
_entry.id   AF-A0A132NNV7-F1
#
_cell.length_a   1.000
_cell.length_b   1.000
_cell.length_c   1.000
_cell.angle_alpha   90.00
_cell.angle_beta   90.00
_cell.angle_gamma   90.00
#
_symmetry.space_group_name_H-M   'P 1'
#
loop_
_entity.id
_entity.type
_entity.pdbx_description
1 polymer ?
#
loop_
_entity_poly.entity_id
_entity_poly.type
_entity_poly.pdbx_seq_one_letter_code
_entity_poly.pdbx_strand_id
1 'polypeptide(L)'
;MIAGPFDSLADAIVRQMSLQLEDMRHNGECSLLLGIIRAHASLADRVSKSQETLSVARKRAGAILTVSRPKPQADPGLLQRTQKALEETQDAIQKTQQNIALLESQLKDITTKSANKDELRRAALALADKENASREELVELYHSISGVHWDQPDLGYVLSEEIAKPIRFSSCVDATNQLWEMINM
;
A
#
# COMPACT_ATOMS: atom_id res chain seq x y z
N MET A 1 -28.38 -35.89 7.90
CA MET A 1 -27.60 -35.50 6.71
C MET A 1 -26.22 -35.13 7.20
N ILE A 2 -25.21 -35.93 6.84
CA ILE A 2 -23.82 -35.73 7.24
C ILE A 2 -23.18 -34.93 6.10
N ALA A 3 -22.81 -33.67 6.34
CA ALA A 3 -22.11 -32.84 5.37
C ALA A 3 -20.82 -33.54 4.92
N GLY A 4 -20.61 -33.64 3.62
CA GLY A 4 -19.47 -34.36 3.06
C GLY A 4 -18.19 -33.53 3.18
N PRO A 5 -17.00 -34.17 3.19
CA PRO A 5 -15.72 -33.45 3.26
C PRO A 5 -15.49 -32.49 2.08
N PHE A 6 -16.23 -32.68 0.97
CA PHE A 6 -16.21 -31.79 -0.20
C PHE A 6 -17.02 -30.50 0.00
N ASP A 7 -18.08 -30.53 0.81
CA ASP A 7 -18.86 -29.31 1.16
C ASP A 7 -17.98 -28.36 2.00
N SER A 8 -17.15 -28.92 2.89
CA SER A 8 -16.17 -28.17 3.68
C SER A 8 -15.07 -27.50 2.83
N LEU A 9 -14.65 -28.13 1.73
CA LEU A 9 -13.63 -27.58 0.85
C LEU A 9 -14.23 -26.48 -0.04
N ALA A 10 -15.42 -26.72 -0.60
CA ALA A 10 -16.14 -25.73 -1.38
C ALA A 10 -16.45 -24.47 -0.54
N ASP A 11 -16.91 -24.64 0.70
CA ASP A 11 -17.14 -23.53 1.62
C ASP A 11 -15.86 -22.79 2.00
N ALA A 12 -14.74 -23.51 2.17
CA ALA A 12 -13.44 -22.89 2.43
C ALA A 12 -12.96 -22.06 1.24
N ILE A 13 -13.14 -22.57 0.02
CA ILE A 13 -12.76 -21.87 -1.22
C ILE A 13 -13.66 -20.64 -1.43
N VAL A 14 -14.98 -20.77 -1.22
CA VAL A 14 -15.93 -19.64 -1.35
C VAL A 14 -15.59 -18.54 -0.35
N ARG A 15 -15.35 -18.89 0.93
CA ARG A 15 -14.90 -17.92 1.94
C ARG A 15 -13.59 -17.24 1.54
N GLN A 16 -12.65 -17.99 0.98
CA GLN A 16 -11.37 -17.45 0.54
C GLN A 16 -11.53 -16.51 -0.66
N MET A 17 -12.39 -16.83 -1.63
CA MET A 17 -12.70 -15.94 -2.75
C MET A 17 -13.43 -14.67 -2.30
N SER A 18 -14.38 -14.77 -1.36
CA SER A 18 -15.07 -13.61 -0.79
C SER A 18 -14.09 -12.66 -0.09
N LEU A 19 -13.15 -13.21 0.70
CA LEU A 19 -12.09 -12.42 1.36
C LEU A 19 -11.16 -11.73 0.34
N GLN A 20 -10.82 -12.38 -0.77
CA GLN A 20 -9.99 -11.77 -1.81
C GLN A 20 -10.72 -10.65 -2.57
N LEU A 21 -12.01 -10.81 -2.84
CA LEU A 21 -12.82 -9.77 -3.47
C LEU A 21 -12.97 -8.54 -2.55
N GLU A 22 -13.16 -8.76 -1.26
CA GLU A 22 -13.25 -7.69 -0.26
C GLU A 22 -11.90 -6.98 -0.08
N ASP A 23 -10.81 -7.72 -0.08
CA ASP A 23 -9.46 -7.15 -0.10
C ASP A 23 -9.18 -6.33 -1.37
N MET A 24 -9.63 -6.79 -2.55
CA MET A 24 -9.56 -5.99 -3.79
C MET A 24 -10.40 -4.71 -3.72
N ARG A 25 -11.56 -4.73 -3.07
CA ARG A 25 -12.37 -3.51 -2.82
C ARG A 25 -11.66 -2.52 -1.90
N HIS A 26 -10.73 -3.00 -1.08
CA HIS A 26 -9.86 -2.21 -0.22
C HIS A 26 -8.43 -2.12 -0.76
N ASN A 27 -8.23 -2.23 -2.09
CA ASN A 27 -6.93 -2.08 -2.76
C ASN A 27 -5.79 -3.00 -2.22
N GLY A 28 -6.12 -4.12 -1.60
CA GLY A 28 -5.16 -5.08 -1.05
C GLY A 28 -4.66 -4.78 0.36
N GLU A 29 -5.25 -3.81 1.06
CA GLU A 29 -4.81 -3.37 2.39
C GLU A 29 -4.94 -4.48 3.46
N CYS A 30 -5.97 -5.31 3.39
CA CYS A 30 -6.19 -6.38 4.37
C CYS A 30 -5.17 -7.52 4.21
N SER A 31 -4.84 -7.91 2.97
CA SER A 31 -3.79 -8.89 2.71
C SER A 31 -2.41 -8.40 3.13
N LEU A 32 -2.13 -7.10 2.91
CA LEU A 32 -0.89 -6.48 3.36
C LEU A 32 -0.78 -6.53 4.90
N LEU A 33 -1.83 -6.13 5.61
CA LEU A 33 -1.87 -6.17 7.09
C LEU A 33 -1.72 -7.59 7.63
N LEU A 34 -2.41 -8.58 7.05
CA LEU A 34 -2.25 -9.99 7.41
C LEU A 34 -0.82 -10.50 7.17
N GLY A 35 -0.20 -10.08 6.07
CA GLY A 35 1.20 -10.37 5.77
C GLY A 35 2.16 -9.80 6.83
N ILE A 36 1.96 -8.55 7.22
CA ILE A 36 2.75 -7.87 8.27
C ILE A 36 2.59 -8.58 9.62
N ILE A 37 1.35 -8.93 10.01
CA ILE A 37 1.07 -9.64 11.28
C ILE A 37 1.78 -11.00 11.31
N ARG A 38 1.71 -11.79 10.22
CA ARG A 38 2.39 -13.08 10.14
C ARG A 38 3.91 -12.94 10.17
N ALA A 39 4.45 -11.95 9.48
CA ALA A 39 5.89 -11.66 9.51
C ALA A 39 6.35 -11.27 10.93
N HIS A 40 5.56 -10.47 11.64
CA HIS A 40 5.84 -10.08 13.02
C HIS A 40 5.80 -11.27 13.99
N ALA A 41 4.81 -12.16 13.86
CA ALA A 41 4.73 -13.38 14.66
C ALA A 41 5.93 -14.32 14.42
N SER A 42 6.35 -14.47 13.15
CA SER A 42 7.54 -15.24 12.78
C SER A 42 8.82 -14.63 13.37
N LEU A 43 8.95 -13.30 13.32
CA LEU A 43 10.09 -12.61 13.91
C LEU A 43 10.13 -12.78 15.44
N ALA A 44 8.98 -12.65 16.12
CA ALA A 44 8.87 -12.85 17.55
C ALA A 44 9.27 -14.27 17.99
N ASP A 45 8.84 -15.29 17.24
CA ASP A 45 9.23 -16.69 17.49
C ASP A 45 10.75 -16.90 17.33
N ARG A 46 11.36 -16.30 16.30
CA ARG A 46 12.82 -16.34 16.10
C ARG A 46 13.59 -15.65 17.23
N VAL A 47 13.12 -14.50 17.69
CA VAL A 47 13.72 -13.78 18.81
C VAL A 47 13.60 -14.58 20.10
N SER A 48 12.43 -15.18 20.36
CA SER A 48 12.20 -16.03 21.53
C SER A 48 13.16 -17.22 21.56
N LYS A 49 13.30 -17.95 20.43
CA LYS A 49 14.26 -19.06 20.30
C LYS A 49 15.71 -18.60 20.51
N SER A 50 16.08 -17.43 19.99
CA SER A 50 17.41 -16.86 20.21
C SER A 50 17.65 -16.49 21.67
N GLN A 51 16.63 -16.02 22.37
CA GLN A 51 16.73 -15.66 23.78
C GLN A 51 16.81 -16.90 24.67
N GLU A 52 16.08 -17.97 24.30
CA GLU A 52 16.17 -19.26 24.97
C GLU A 52 17.57 -19.88 24.82
N THR A 53 18.14 -19.90 23.62
CA THR A 53 19.51 -20.41 23.38
C THR A 53 20.56 -19.61 24.16
N LEU A 54 20.44 -18.28 24.20
CA LEU A 54 21.30 -17.42 25.03
C LEU A 54 21.13 -17.70 26.53
N SER A 55 19.91 -17.97 27.00
CA SER A 55 19.65 -18.31 28.39
C SER A 55 20.29 -19.66 28.78
N VAL A 56 20.24 -20.66 27.90
CA VAL A 56 20.88 -21.97 28.08
C VAL A 56 22.39 -21.82 28.09
N ALA A 57 22.96 -21.04 27.17
CA ALA A 57 24.39 -20.74 27.15
C ALA A 57 24.84 -20.05 28.45
N ARG A 58 24.05 -19.10 28.96
CA ARG A 58 24.33 -18.39 30.22
C ARG A 58 24.27 -19.32 31.44
N LYS A 59 23.28 -20.22 31.50
CA LYS A 59 23.19 -21.25 32.56
C LYS A 59 24.38 -22.22 32.51
N ARG A 60 24.79 -22.65 31.32
CA ARG A 60 25.98 -23.51 31.15
C ARG A 60 27.26 -22.80 31.57
N ALA A 61 27.45 -21.54 31.19
CA ALA A 61 28.60 -20.73 31.61
C ALA A 61 28.62 -20.52 33.14
N GLY A 62 27.46 -20.27 33.76
CA GLY A 62 27.33 -20.18 35.22
C GLY A 62 27.64 -21.49 35.95
N ALA A 63 27.23 -22.63 35.39
CA ALA A 63 27.53 -23.95 35.96
C ALA A 63 29.04 -24.28 35.91
N ILE A 64 29.73 -23.89 34.84
CA ILE A 64 31.19 -24.05 34.70
C ILE A 64 31.94 -23.25 35.77
N LEU A 65 31.41 -22.10 36.21
CA LEU A 65 32.01 -21.28 37.28
C LEU A 65 31.83 -21.86 38.69
N THR A 66 30.90 -22.81 38.88
CA THR A 66 30.59 -23.43 40.19
C THR A 66 31.29 -24.78 40.43
N VAL A 67 31.91 -25.38 39.41
CA VAL A 67 32.70 -26.61 39.56
C VAL A 67 34.14 -26.21 39.88
N SER A 68 34.55 -26.48 41.13
CA SER A 68 35.91 -26.47 41.70
C SER A 68 37.01 -25.87 40.82
N ARG A 69 37.46 -24.64 41.17
CA ARG A 69 38.64 -23.98 40.58
C ARG A 69 39.87 -24.92 40.59
N PRO A 70 40.39 -25.35 39.43
CA PRO A 70 41.81 -25.64 39.31
C PRO A 70 42.55 -24.28 39.30
N LYS A 71 43.76 -24.23 39.87
CA LYS A 71 44.64 -23.06 39.80
C LYS A 71 44.73 -22.54 38.35
N PRO A 72 44.74 -21.21 38.12
CA PRO A 72 44.90 -20.68 36.78
C PRO A 72 46.34 -20.97 36.32
N GLN A 73 46.52 -22.01 35.51
CA GLN A 73 47.64 -22.04 34.58
C GLN A 73 47.26 -21.07 33.47
N ALA A 74 47.95 -19.93 33.42
CA ALA A 74 47.88 -19.00 32.30
C ALA A 74 48.49 -19.71 31.09
N ASP A 75 47.65 -20.42 30.35
CA ASP A 75 48.03 -21.02 29.09
C ASP A 75 48.10 -19.90 28.03
N PRO A 76 49.29 -19.55 27.52
CA PRO A 76 49.46 -18.40 26.63
C PRO A 76 48.62 -18.51 25.34
N GLY A 77 48.26 -19.73 24.93
CA GLY A 77 47.36 -19.96 23.80
C GLY A 77 45.91 -19.53 24.03
N LEU A 78 45.46 -19.39 25.28
CA LEU A 78 44.11 -18.96 25.64
C LEU A 78 43.97 -17.44 25.58
N LEU A 79 44.98 -16.70 26.06
CA LEU A 79 45.05 -15.23 25.94
C LEU A 79 45.09 -14.79 24.47
N GLN A 80 45.86 -15.48 23.64
CA GLN A 80 45.98 -15.18 22.21
C GLN A 80 44.65 -15.43 21.47
N ARG A 81 43.90 -16.49 21.84
CA ARG A 81 42.57 -16.76 21.28
C ARG A 81 41.52 -15.75 21.72
N THR A 82 41.54 -15.33 22.98
CA THR A 82 40.61 -14.29 23.47
C THR A 82 40.90 -12.93 22.86
N GLN A 83 42.17 -12.61 22.61
CA GLN A 83 42.55 -11.35 21.97
C GLN A 83 42.18 -11.33 20.49
N LYS A 84 42.38 -12.44 19.77
CA LYS A 84 41.90 -12.58 18.39
C LYS A 84 40.37 -12.50 18.28
N ALA A 85 39.64 -13.12 19.20
CA ALA A 85 38.19 -13.02 19.25
C ALA A 85 37.72 -11.58 19.53
N LEU A 86 38.46 -10.82 20.35
CA LEU A 86 38.16 -9.41 20.61
C LEU A 86 38.38 -8.55 19.35
N GLU A 87 39.50 -8.73 18.65
CA GLU A 87 39.78 -8.06 17.37
C GLU A 87 38.72 -8.37 16.32
N GLU A 88 38.35 -9.65 16.16
CA GLU A 88 37.29 -10.07 15.24
C GLU A 88 35.92 -9.46 15.59
N THR A 89 35.60 -9.31 16.88
CA THR A 89 34.37 -8.63 17.30
C THR A 89 34.42 -7.12 17.06
N GLN A 90 35.58 -6.47 17.21
CA GLN A 90 35.74 -5.04 16.91
C GLN A 90 35.60 -4.76 15.42
N ASP A 91 36.18 -5.61 14.56
CA ASP A 91 36.02 -5.53 13.11
C ASP A 91 34.56 -5.75 12.70
N ALA A 92 33.87 -6.72 13.32
CA ALA A 92 32.45 -6.95 13.09
C ALA A 92 31.60 -5.73 13.49
N ILE A 93 31.92 -5.09 14.63
CA ILE A 93 31.23 -3.88 15.11
C ILE A 93 31.43 -2.71 14.14
N GLN A 94 32.66 -2.45 13.70
CA GLN A 94 32.95 -1.41 12.70
C GLN A 94 32.20 -1.65 11.39
N LYS A 95 32.18 -2.90 10.91
CA LYS A 95 31.46 -3.27 9.69
C LYS A 95 29.95 -3.07 9.84
N THR A 96 29.37 -3.40 11.00
CA THR A 96 27.96 -3.09 11.27
C THR A 96 27.69 -1.59 11.33
N GLN A 97 28.58 -0.79 11.91
CA GLN A 97 28.42 0.67 11.95
C GLN A 97 28.45 1.28 10.54
N GLN A 98 29.34 0.81 9.66
CA GLN A 98 29.37 1.23 8.26
C GLN A 98 28.10 0.84 7.51
N ASN A 99 27.58 -0.37 7.74
CA ASN A 99 26.32 -0.81 7.13
C ASN A 99 25.12 0.01 7.62
N ILE A 100 25.08 0.36 8.91
CA ILE A 100 24.02 1.23 9.47
C ILE A 100 24.06 2.60 8.77
N ALA A 101 25.24 3.23 8.68
CA ALA A 101 25.38 4.51 8.00
C ALA A 101 24.96 4.46 6.52
N LEU A 102 25.26 3.36 5.82
CA LEU A 102 24.82 3.15 4.44
C LEU A 102 23.30 3.04 4.33
N LEU A 103 22.66 2.26 5.22
CA LEU A 103 21.21 2.09 5.25
C LEU A 103 20.47 3.39 5.59
N GLU A 104 21.01 4.18 6.53
CA GLU A 104 20.46 5.49 6.87
C GLU A 104 20.51 6.46 5.67
N SER A 105 21.61 6.46 4.93
CA SER A 105 21.74 7.24 3.69
C SER A 105 20.71 6.82 2.64
N GLN A 106 20.57 5.50 2.41
CA GLN A 106 19.58 4.97 1.47
C GLN A 106 18.14 5.29 1.88
N LEU A 107 17.83 5.23 3.17
CA LEU A 107 16.52 5.63 3.70
C LEU A 107 16.23 7.11 3.44
N LYS A 108 17.23 7.98 3.61
CA LYS A 108 17.09 9.41 3.34
C LYS A 108 16.81 9.68 1.87
N ASP A 109 17.50 8.98 0.97
CA ASP A 109 17.28 9.06 -0.48
C ASP A 109 15.90 8.54 -0.91
N ILE A 110 15.42 7.45 -0.29
CA ILE A 110 14.07 6.93 -0.56
C ILE A 110 13.01 7.91 -0.07
N THR A 111 13.21 8.50 1.11
CA THR A 111 12.27 9.46 1.70
C THR A 111 12.13 10.71 0.83
N THR A 112 13.24 11.25 0.32
CA THR A 112 13.21 12.41 -0.59
C THR A 112 12.54 12.09 -1.92
N LYS A 113 12.83 10.93 -2.52
CA LYS A 113 12.17 10.47 -3.76
C LYS A 113 10.67 10.25 -3.55
N SER A 114 10.24 9.74 -2.39
CA SER A 114 8.84 9.57 -2.06
C SER A 114 8.11 10.91 -1.93
N ALA A 115 8.71 11.87 -1.22
CA ALA A 115 8.15 13.21 -1.07
C ALA A 115 7.90 13.88 -2.44
N ASN A 116 8.86 13.78 -3.36
CA ASN A 116 8.72 14.30 -4.72
C ASN A 116 7.57 13.62 -5.50
N LYS A 117 7.37 12.31 -5.31
CA LYS A 117 6.27 11.56 -5.94
C LYS A 117 4.90 12.01 -5.40
N ASP A 118 4.80 12.23 -4.10
CA ASP A 118 3.56 12.68 -3.47
C ASP A 118 3.20 14.13 -3.85
N GLU A 119 4.21 14.98 -4.04
CA GLU A 119 4.02 16.33 -4.61
C GLU A 119 3.53 16.30 -6.05
N LEU A 120 4.15 15.47 -6.90
CA LEU A 120 3.71 15.28 -8.29
C LEU A 120 2.27 14.74 -8.36
N ARG A 121 1.92 13.78 -7.49
CA ARG A 121 0.55 13.24 -7.42
C ARG A 121 -0.46 14.31 -7.02
N ARG A 122 -0.14 15.14 -6.02
CA ARG A 122 -1.01 16.26 -5.62
C ARG A 122 -1.17 17.30 -6.73
N ALA A 123 -0.09 17.65 -7.43
CA ALA A 123 -0.15 18.58 -8.56
C ALA A 123 -1.00 18.03 -9.71
N ALA A 124 -0.89 16.74 -10.02
CA ALA A 124 -1.69 16.09 -11.06
C ALA A 124 -3.18 16.06 -10.71
N LEU A 125 -3.53 15.76 -9.45
CA LEU A 125 -4.93 15.79 -8.99
C LEU A 125 -5.51 17.21 -9.07
N ALA A 126 -4.76 18.22 -8.60
CA ALA A 126 -5.20 19.61 -8.69
C ALA A 126 -5.42 20.08 -10.15
N LEU A 127 -4.60 19.59 -11.09
CA LEU A 127 -4.79 19.88 -12.52
C LEU A 127 -6.08 19.22 -13.06
N ALA A 128 -6.32 17.95 -12.70
CA ALA A 128 -7.52 17.23 -13.10
C ALA A 128 -8.80 17.88 -12.55
N ASP A 129 -8.77 18.33 -11.28
CA ASP A 129 -9.88 19.04 -10.66
C ASP A 129 -10.14 20.38 -11.38
N LYS A 130 -9.08 21.10 -11.75
CA LYS A 130 -9.20 22.36 -12.51
C LYS A 130 -9.77 22.14 -13.92
N GLU A 131 -9.35 21.09 -14.61
CA GLU A 131 -9.89 20.74 -15.93
C GLU A 131 -11.37 20.33 -15.83
N ASN A 132 -11.74 19.57 -14.79
CA ASN A 132 -13.15 19.21 -14.55
C ASN A 132 -14.00 20.44 -14.26
N ALA A 133 -13.54 21.36 -13.40
CA ALA A 133 -14.25 22.61 -13.13
C ALA A 133 -14.46 23.44 -14.41
N SER A 134 -13.43 23.53 -15.26
CA SER A 134 -13.55 24.22 -16.55
C SER A 134 -14.53 23.53 -17.51
N ARG A 135 -14.65 22.20 -17.48
CA ARG A 135 -15.64 21.46 -18.27
C ARG A 135 -17.06 21.69 -17.75
N GLU A 136 -17.24 21.70 -16.44
CA GLU A 136 -18.54 22.00 -15.81
C GLU A 136 -18.99 23.42 -16.18
N GLU A 137 -18.10 24.42 -16.09
CA GLU A 137 -18.39 25.79 -16.54
C GLU A 137 -18.81 25.85 -18.03
N LEU A 138 -18.17 25.08 -18.90
CA LEU A 138 -18.53 25.00 -20.32
C LEU A 138 -19.90 24.35 -20.54
N VAL A 139 -20.23 23.32 -19.77
CA VAL A 139 -21.54 22.66 -19.81
C VAL A 139 -22.63 23.60 -19.30
N GLU A 140 -22.38 24.32 -18.20
CA GLU A 140 -23.29 25.34 -17.68
C GLU A 140 -23.50 26.48 -18.67
N LEU A 141 -22.44 26.96 -19.32
CA LEU A 141 -22.54 27.98 -20.35
C LEU A 141 -23.35 27.48 -21.55
N TYR A 142 -23.12 26.25 -22.00
CA TYR A 142 -23.90 25.65 -23.08
C TYR A 142 -25.38 25.52 -22.69
N HIS A 143 -25.68 25.08 -21.48
CA HIS A 143 -27.04 25.00 -20.97
C HIS A 143 -27.70 26.38 -20.85
N SER A 144 -26.97 27.40 -20.38
CA SER A 144 -27.45 28.78 -20.25
C SER A 144 -27.78 29.40 -21.61
N ILE A 145 -26.96 29.15 -22.63
CA ILE A 145 -27.18 29.68 -23.98
C ILE A 145 -28.28 28.92 -24.72
N SER A 146 -28.29 27.59 -24.61
CA SER A 146 -29.17 26.74 -25.43
C SER A 146 -30.47 26.32 -24.75
N GLY A 147 -30.55 26.39 -23.41
CA GLY A 147 -31.67 25.81 -22.65
C GLY A 147 -31.83 24.29 -22.83
N VAL A 148 -30.86 23.61 -23.46
CA VAL A 148 -30.96 22.18 -23.80
C VAL A 148 -30.54 21.33 -22.62
N HIS A 149 -31.38 20.36 -22.26
CA HIS A 149 -31.09 19.30 -21.30
C HIS A 149 -31.07 17.94 -22.00
N TRP A 150 -30.02 17.14 -21.79
CA TRP A 150 -29.90 15.80 -22.36
C TRP A 150 -30.10 14.75 -21.27
N ASP A 151 -31.24 14.04 -21.31
CA ASP A 151 -31.52 12.94 -20.36
C ASP A 151 -30.81 11.64 -20.78
N GLN A 152 -30.68 11.44 -22.10
CA GLN A 152 -30.04 10.26 -22.70
C GLN A 152 -29.23 10.68 -23.93
N PRO A 153 -28.27 9.85 -24.39
CA PRO A 153 -27.48 10.15 -25.59
C PRO A 153 -28.31 10.51 -26.83
N ASP A 154 -29.51 9.94 -26.92
CA ASP A 154 -30.41 10.08 -28.07
C ASP A 154 -31.68 10.91 -27.77
N LEU A 155 -31.80 11.47 -26.56
CA LEU A 155 -33.00 12.20 -26.12
C LEU A 155 -32.64 13.42 -25.28
N GLY A 156 -33.01 14.60 -25.80
CA GLY A 156 -32.89 15.87 -25.09
C GLY A 156 -34.17 16.70 -25.16
N TYR A 157 -34.19 17.78 -24.40
CA TYR A 157 -35.30 18.72 -24.28
C TYR A 157 -34.78 20.15 -24.30
N VAL A 158 -35.48 21.06 -24.98
CA VAL A 158 -35.26 22.51 -24.80
C VAL A 158 -36.24 23.00 -23.74
N LEU A 159 -35.72 23.61 -22.68
CA LEU A 159 -36.51 24.25 -21.63
C LEU A 159 -36.90 25.66 -22.12
N SER A 160 -38.14 25.83 -22.61
CA SER A 160 -38.73 27.15 -22.85
C SER A 160 -39.73 27.49 -21.75
N GLU A 161 -40.10 28.78 -21.61
CA GLU A 161 -40.96 29.28 -20.51
C GLU A 161 -42.34 28.61 -20.42
N GLU A 162 -42.83 27.99 -21.50
CA GLU A 162 -44.20 27.45 -21.55
C GLU A 162 -44.26 25.91 -21.56
N ILE A 163 -43.42 25.20 -22.33
CA ILE A 163 -43.47 23.72 -22.44
C ILE A 163 -42.09 23.19 -22.87
N ALA A 164 -41.55 22.18 -22.18
CA ALA A 164 -40.34 21.47 -22.61
C ALA A 164 -40.58 20.70 -23.91
N LYS A 165 -39.81 21.01 -24.96
CA LYS A 165 -39.98 20.39 -26.29
C LYS A 165 -38.92 19.31 -26.53
N PRO A 166 -39.31 18.07 -26.90
CA PRO A 166 -38.36 16.99 -27.12
C PRO A 166 -37.59 17.19 -28.42
N ILE A 167 -36.34 16.76 -28.38
CA ILE A 167 -35.39 16.87 -29.47
C ILE A 167 -35.14 15.47 -30.05
N ARG A 168 -35.40 15.26 -31.34
CA ARG A 168 -35.12 14.01 -32.05
C ARG A 168 -34.65 14.31 -33.46
N PHE A 169 -33.54 13.70 -33.88
CA PHE A 169 -32.96 13.96 -35.20
C PHE A 169 -32.40 12.70 -35.85
N SER A 170 -32.42 12.68 -37.18
CA SER A 170 -31.81 11.64 -38.02
C SER A 170 -30.44 12.02 -38.60
N SER A 171 -30.03 13.29 -38.47
CA SER A 171 -28.78 13.85 -39.02
C SER A 171 -28.28 15.00 -38.13
N CYS A 172 -26.96 15.13 -37.98
CA CYS A 172 -26.33 16.15 -37.13
C CYS A 172 -26.48 17.59 -37.65
N VAL A 173 -26.63 17.77 -38.97
CA VAL A 173 -26.81 19.10 -39.59
C VAL A 173 -28.22 19.61 -39.36
N ASP A 174 -29.22 18.77 -39.62
CA ASP A 174 -30.64 19.09 -39.39
C ASP A 174 -30.91 19.31 -37.90
N ALA A 175 -30.25 18.53 -37.04
CA ALA A 175 -30.26 18.68 -35.60
C ALA A 175 -29.81 20.06 -35.13
N THR A 176 -28.68 20.52 -35.65
CA THR A 176 -28.08 21.79 -35.25
C THR A 176 -28.97 22.96 -35.66
N ASN A 177 -29.54 22.93 -36.87
CA ASN A 177 -30.47 23.97 -37.33
C ASN A 177 -31.75 24.00 -36.50
N GLN A 178 -32.35 22.83 -36.22
CA GLN A 178 -33.56 22.72 -35.41
C GLN A 178 -33.34 23.25 -33.98
N LEU A 179 -32.18 22.97 -33.37
CA LEU A 179 -31.83 23.49 -32.04
C LEU A 179 -31.75 25.02 -32.04
N TRP A 180 -31.06 25.60 -33.02
CA TRP A 180 -30.93 27.06 -33.11
C TRP A 180 -32.26 27.77 -33.41
N GLU A 181 -33.17 27.14 -34.15
CA GLU A 181 -34.53 27.64 -34.33
C GLU A 181 -35.34 27.60 -33.03
N MET A 182 -35.17 26.55 -32.21
CA MET A 182 -35.87 26.41 -30.94
C MET A 182 -35.34 27.34 -29.84
N ILE A 183 -34.07 27.75 -29.90
CA ILE A 183 -33.45 28.70 -28.97
C ILE A 183 -33.89 30.15 -29.26
N ASN A 184 -34.19 30.47 -30.53
CA ASN A 184 -34.56 31.82 -30.98
C ASN A 184 -36.07 32.14 -30.94
N MET A 185 -36.90 31.22 -30.44
CA MET A 185 -38.36 31.40 -30.29
C MET A 185 -38.74 31.72 -28.84
#